data_AF-A0A1F9NC49-F1
#
_entry.id   AF-A0A1F9NC49-F1
#
_cell.length_a   1.000
_cell.length_b   1.000
_cell.length_c   1.000
_cell.angle_alpha   90.00
_cell.angle_beta   90.00
_cell.angle_gamma   90.00
#
_symmetry.space_group_name_H-M   'P 1'
#
loop_
_entity.id
_entity.type
_entity.pdbx_description
1 polymer ?
#
loop_
_entity_poly.entity_id
_entity_poly.type
_entity_poly.pdbx_seq_one_letter_code
_entity_poly.pdbx_strand_id
1 'polypeptide(L)'
;MPAFPHLLTDDYSVDDITAKLEAFRTLGVPYGDNDVAGAEASMKTQAEQIAVEIALQRGPKDLASKEVAALIAYLQRLGTDIQWRPVRRPASLATVAPAKEAAQAGDEASKKEDAPTGAANPAGGE
;
A
#
# COMPACT_ATOMS: atom_id res chain seq x y z
N MET A 1 -19.00 -9.23 31.49
CA MET A 1 -19.46 -8.56 30.26
C MET A 1 -20.95 -8.82 30.07
N PRO A 2 -21.72 -7.84 29.58
CA PRO A 2 -23.10 -8.07 29.14
C PRO A 2 -23.19 -9.07 27.99
N ALA A 3 -24.34 -9.72 27.83
CA ALA A 3 -24.61 -10.57 26.69
C ALA A 3 -25.15 -9.75 25.50
N PHE A 4 -24.70 -10.06 24.28
CA PHE A 4 -25.13 -9.40 23.03
C PHE A 4 -25.82 -10.39 22.08
N PRO A 5 -27.03 -10.88 22.42
CA PRO A 5 -27.72 -11.90 21.62
C PRO A 5 -28.16 -11.38 20.24
N HIS A 6 -28.40 -10.08 20.09
CA HIS A 6 -28.86 -9.46 18.83
C HIS A 6 -27.87 -9.66 17.68
N LEU A 7 -26.56 -9.73 17.97
CA LEU A 7 -25.54 -9.94 16.94
C LEU A 7 -25.70 -11.26 16.17
N LEU A 8 -26.38 -12.25 16.78
CA LEU A 8 -26.67 -13.54 16.15
C LEU A 8 -27.96 -13.53 15.33
N THR A 9 -28.88 -12.62 15.62
CA THR A 9 -30.20 -12.55 14.97
C THR A 9 -30.24 -11.52 13.86
N ASP A 10 -29.58 -10.38 14.06
CA ASP A 10 -29.72 -9.20 13.23
C ASP A 10 -28.75 -9.27 12.04
N ASP A 11 -29.21 -8.77 10.90
CA ASP A 11 -28.43 -8.69 9.66
C ASP A 11 -27.74 -7.32 9.58
N TYR A 12 -26.52 -7.28 9.03
CA TYR A 12 -25.84 -6.01 8.80
C TYR A 12 -26.37 -5.29 7.55
N SER A 13 -26.41 -3.95 7.59
CA SER A 13 -26.75 -3.12 6.43
C SER A 13 -25.51 -2.83 5.57
N VAL A 14 -25.70 -2.85 4.25
CA VAL A 14 -24.68 -2.58 3.23
C VAL A 14 -24.83 -1.18 2.61
N ASP A 15 -25.98 -0.54 2.82
CA ASP A 15 -26.44 0.63 2.06
C ASP A 15 -25.48 1.84 2.14
N ASP A 16 -24.89 2.06 3.31
CA ASP A 16 -24.05 3.24 3.57
C ASP A 16 -22.54 2.97 3.44
N ILE A 17 -22.12 1.77 3.05
CA ILE A 17 -20.70 1.39 3.09
C ILE A 17 -19.86 2.25 2.14
N THR A 18 -20.32 2.42 0.91
CA THR A 18 -19.62 3.21 -0.11
C THR A 18 -19.46 4.66 0.35
N ALA A 19 -20.53 5.27 0.87
CA ALA A 19 -20.51 6.63 1.40
C ALA A 19 -19.55 6.77 2.59
N LYS A 20 -19.49 5.77 3.48
CA LYS A 20 -18.54 5.72 4.61
C LYS A 20 -17.09 5.63 4.14
N LEU A 21 -16.81 4.78 3.15
CA LEU A 21 -15.46 4.65 2.59
C LEU A 21 -15.00 5.94 1.90
N GLU A 22 -15.88 6.61 1.17
CA GLU A 22 -15.59 7.92 0.59
C GLU A 22 -15.32 8.97 1.67
N ALA A 23 -16.14 9.01 2.72
CA ALA A 23 -15.90 9.90 3.86
C ALA A 23 -14.53 9.62 4.51
N PHE A 24 -14.17 8.36 4.75
CA PHE A 24 -12.86 8.00 5.31
C PHE A 24 -11.71 8.35 4.37
N ARG A 25 -11.90 8.23 3.06
CA ARG A 25 -10.95 8.72 2.07
C ARG A 25 -10.72 10.22 2.19
N THR A 26 -11.79 11.01 2.40
CA THR A 26 -11.65 12.48 2.62
C THR A 26 -10.93 12.82 3.93
N LEU A 27 -11.03 11.95 4.94
CA LEU A 27 -10.33 12.09 6.22
C LEU A 27 -8.86 11.62 6.17
N GLY A 28 -8.38 11.15 5.01
CA GLY A 28 -6.98 10.78 4.77
C GLY A 28 -6.69 9.28 4.85
N VAL A 29 -7.71 8.41 4.91
CA VAL A 29 -7.50 6.96 4.80
C VAL A 29 -7.21 6.60 3.34
N PRO A 30 -6.12 5.85 3.04
CA PRO A 30 -5.67 5.61 1.66
C PRO A 30 -6.48 4.50 0.95
N TYR A 31 -7.79 4.70 0.79
CA TYR A 31 -8.64 3.83 -0.03
C TYR A 31 -8.52 4.19 -1.52
N GLY A 32 -8.30 3.18 -2.36
CA GLY A 32 -8.34 3.33 -3.83
C GLY A 32 -9.77 3.32 -4.37
N ASP A 33 -9.96 3.79 -5.60
CA ASP A 33 -11.28 3.78 -6.25
C ASP A 33 -11.86 2.36 -6.40
N ASN A 34 -10.99 1.37 -6.59
CA ASN A 34 -11.39 -0.03 -6.67
C ASN A 34 -11.87 -0.59 -5.32
N ASP A 35 -11.33 -0.08 -4.20
CA ASP A 35 -11.74 -0.52 -2.86
C ASP A 35 -13.15 -0.01 -2.54
N VAL A 36 -13.46 1.21 -2.98
CA VAL A 36 -14.78 1.83 -2.83
C VAL A 36 -15.80 1.16 -3.75
N ALA A 37 -15.46 0.97 -5.04
CA ALA A 37 -16.36 0.34 -6.01
C ALA A 37 -16.59 -1.16 -5.72
N GLY A 38 -15.59 -1.86 -5.19
CA GLY A 38 -15.65 -3.29 -4.86
C GLY A 38 -16.06 -3.60 -3.43
N ALA A 39 -16.47 -2.59 -2.64
CA ALA A 39 -16.68 -2.72 -1.20
C ALA A 39 -17.69 -3.82 -0.85
N GLU A 40 -18.87 -3.81 -1.47
CA GLU A 40 -19.92 -4.79 -1.17
C GLU A 40 -19.51 -6.23 -1.51
N ALA A 41 -18.85 -6.41 -2.64
CA ALA A 41 -18.38 -7.72 -3.09
C ALA A 41 -17.28 -8.26 -2.18
N SER A 42 -16.35 -7.39 -1.77
CA SER A 42 -15.26 -7.73 -0.85
C SER A 42 -15.81 -8.10 0.53
N MET A 43 -16.79 -7.34 1.02
CA MET A 43 -17.48 -7.62 2.29
C MET A 43 -18.17 -8.97 2.27
N LYS A 44 -18.98 -9.27 1.25
CA LYS A 44 -19.68 -10.56 1.12
C LYS A 44 -18.70 -11.73 1.09
N THR A 45 -17.64 -11.61 0.28
CA THR A 45 -16.59 -12.63 0.19
C THR A 45 -15.94 -12.88 1.54
N GLN A 46 -15.62 -11.82 2.29
CA GLN A 46 -15.01 -11.94 3.61
C GLN A 46 -15.98 -12.58 4.63
N ALA A 47 -17.26 -12.18 4.60
CA ALA A 47 -18.25 -12.73 5.51
C ALA A 47 -18.53 -14.22 5.25
N GLU A 48 -18.54 -14.65 3.98
CA GLU A 48 -18.63 -16.06 3.60
C GLU A 48 -17.42 -16.87 4.10
N GLN A 49 -16.21 -16.34 3.92
CA GLN A 49 -14.98 -17.00 4.41
C GLN A 49 -15.01 -17.20 5.93
N ILE A 50 -15.42 -16.17 6.67
CA ILE A 50 -15.55 -16.22 8.12
C ILE A 50 -16.63 -17.22 8.54
N ALA A 51 -17.79 -17.22 7.87
CA ALA A 51 -18.86 -18.16 8.17
C ALA A 51 -18.42 -19.63 7.96
N VAL A 52 -17.65 -19.90 6.90
CA VAL A 52 -17.05 -21.21 6.66
C VAL A 52 -16.06 -21.59 7.77
N GLU A 53 -15.17 -20.67 8.15
CA GLU A 53 -14.19 -20.91 9.23
C GLU A 53 -14.89 -21.23 10.56
N ILE A 54 -15.93 -20.47 10.91
CA ILE A 54 -16.72 -20.70 12.12
C ILE A 54 -17.41 -22.07 12.08
N ALA A 55 -17.98 -22.45 10.94
CA ALA A 55 -18.62 -23.76 10.78
C ALA A 55 -17.62 -24.92 10.98
N LEU A 56 -16.37 -24.77 10.51
CA LEU A 56 -15.30 -25.75 10.72
C LEU A 56 -14.91 -25.88 12.21
N GLN A 57 -14.96 -24.78 12.95
CA GLN A 57 -14.71 -24.74 14.39
C GLN A 57 -15.91 -25.21 15.25
N ARG A 58 -16.92 -25.82 14.62
CA ARG A 58 -18.19 -26.25 15.24
C ARG A 58 -19.04 -25.10 15.79
N GLY A 59 -18.93 -23.91 15.22
CA GLY A 59 -19.82 -22.79 15.53
C GLY A 59 -21.17 -22.85 14.81
N PRO A 60 -22.04 -21.86 15.03
CA PRO A 60 -23.34 -21.74 14.37
C PRO A 60 -23.19 -21.60 12.85
N LYS A 61 -24.14 -22.18 12.11
CA LYS A 61 -24.21 -22.08 10.65
C LYS A 61 -24.97 -20.81 10.26
N ASP A 62 -24.77 -20.36 9.03
CA ASP A 62 -25.51 -19.24 8.42
C ASP A 62 -25.29 -17.87 9.09
N LEU A 63 -24.02 -17.54 9.35
CA LEU A 63 -23.62 -16.26 9.95
C LEU A 63 -23.18 -15.22 8.92
N ALA A 64 -23.11 -15.56 7.63
CA ALA A 64 -22.51 -14.69 6.61
C ALA A 64 -23.22 -13.33 6.45
N SER A 65 -24.51 -13.25 6.76
CA SER A 65 -25.28 -11.99 6.73
C SER A 65 -25.45 -11.34 8.10
N LYS A 66 -25.01 -12.01 9.17
CA LYS A 66 -25.24 -11.59 10.56
C LYS A 66 -24.19 -10.59 11.03
N GLU A 67 -24.60 -9.66 11.89
CA GLU A 67 -23.70 -8.68 12.48
C GLU A 67 -22.51 -9.32 13.21
N VAL A 68 -22.69 -10.52 13.79
CA VAL A 68 -21.61 -11.26 14.44
C VAL A 68 -20.45 -11.56 13.48
N ALA A 69 -20.69 -11.81 12.19
CA ALA A 69 -19.61 -12.08 11.23
C ALA A 69 -18.80 -10.82 10.95
N ALA A 70 -19.45 -9.65 10.85
CA ALA A 70 -18.77 -8.37 10.70
C ALA A 70 -17.91 -8.03 11.93
N LEU A 71 -18.42 -8.32 13.14
CA LEU A 71 -17.66 -8.12 14.37
C LEU A 71 -16.45 -9.06 14.44
N ILE A 72 -16.61 -10.33 14.09
CA ILE A 72 -15.50 -11.29 14.05
C ILE A 72 -14.43 -10.85 13.04
N ALA A 73 -14.85 -10.40 11.85
CA ALA A 73 -13.94 -9.87 10.83
C ALA A 73 -13.08 -8.73 11.39
N TYR A 74 -13.71 -7.80 12.10
CA TYR A 74 -13.02 -6.67 12.74
C TYR A 74 -12.03 -7.14 13.82
N LEU A 75 -12.45 -8.07 14.68
CA LEU A 75 -11.60 -8.57 15.78
C LEU A 75 -10.41 -9.39 15.27
N GLN A 76 -10.57 -10.19 14.23
CA GLN A 76 -9.47 -10.96 13.61
C GLN A 76 -8.41 -10.05 13.00
N ARG A 77 -8.81 -8.88 12.49
CA ARG A 77 -7.89 -7.88 11.92
C ARG A 77 -7.24 -6.99 12.98
N LEU A 78 -7.86 -6.88 14.15
CA LEU A 78 -7.37 -6.04 15.24
C LEU A 78 -6.03 -6.58 15.77
N GLY A 79 -4.96 -5.82 15.56
CA GLY A 79 -3.60 -6.16 16.03
C GLY A 79 -2.76 -6.98 15.05
N THR A 80 -3.33 -7.50 13.97
CA THR A 80 -2.60 -8.20 12.90
C THR A 80 -2.21 -7.27 11.75
N ASP A 81 -3.06 -6.29 11.42
CA ASP A 81 -2.88 -5.37 10.29
C ASP A 81 -1.67 -4.41 10.44
N ILE A 82 -1.26 -4.12 11.68
CA ILE A 82 -0.20 -3.15 12.00
C ILE A 82 1.21 -3.69 11.65
N GLN A 83 1.37 -4.99 11.38
CA GLN A 83 2.68 -5.58 11.03
C GLN A 83 3.12 -5.29 9.57
N TRP A 84 2.47 -4.37 8.86
CA TRP A 84 2.84 -3.96 7.50
C TRP A 84 4.01 -2.94 7.50
N ARG A 85 5.19 -3.35 7.04
CA ARG A 85 6.31 -2.45 6.67
C ARG A 85 6.59 -2.53 5.17
N PRO A 86 6.64 -1.38 4.48
CA PRO A 86 7.84 -1.09 3.71
C PRO A 86 8.30 0.34 4.02
N VAL A 87 9.37 0.46 4.81
CA VAL A 87 10.09 1.73 4.94
C VAL A 87 10.85 1.96 3.64
N ARG A 88 10.24 2.61 2.65
CA ARG A 88 10.98 3.12 1.49
C ARG A 88 11.64 4.43 1.92
N ARG A 89 12.88 4.33 2.39
CA ARG A 89 13.72 5.52 2.59
C ARG A 89 13.83 6.24 1.24
N PRO A 90 13.43 7.53 1.13
CA PRO A 90 13.60 8.24 -0.13
C PRO A 90 15.09 8.32 -0.45
N ALA A 91 15.45 8.02 -1.69
CA ALA A 91 16.83 8.08 -2.17
C ALA A 91 17.47 9.48 -2.03
N SER A 92 16.68 10.52 -1.74
CA SER A 92 17.15 11.87 -1.44
C SER A 92 17.89 12.02 -0.11
N LEU A 93 17.80 11.04 0.80
CA LEU A 93 18.61 11.02 2.03
C LEU A 93 20.04 10.48 1.81
N ALA A 94 20.38 10.02 0.60
CA ALA A 94 21.73 9.56 0.27
C ALA A 94 22.69 10.70 -0.16
N THR A 95 22.21 11.93 -0.37
CA THR A 95 23.00 13.02 -0.96
C THR A 95 23.53 14.03 0.06
N VAL A 96 23.45 13.78 1.38
CA VAL A 96 23.95 14.73 2.38
C VAL A 96 24.93 14.06 3.36
N ALA A 97 26.19 13.90 2.92
CA ALA A 97 27.43 14.00 3.71
C ALA A 97 28.68 13.71 2.85
N PRO A 98 29.81 14.42 3.04
CA PRO A 98 29.99 15.87 3.01
C PRO A 98 30.86 16.32 1.80
N ALA A 99 30.72 17.59 1.44
CA ALA A 99 31.60 18.28 0.51
C ALA A 99 33.01 18.51 1.10
N LYS A 100 34.03 18.06 0.36
CA LYS A 100 35.34 18.73 0.24
C LYS A 100 35.82 18.51 -1.18
N GLU A 101 36.47 19.52 -1.76
CA GLU A 101 36.94 19.62 -3.15
C GLU A 101 35.89 20.03 -4.22
N ALA A 102 35.32 21.23 -4.07
CA ALA A 102 34.98 22.07 -5.22
C ALA A 102 35.14 23.54 -4.83
N ALA A 103 36.39 24.00 -4.79
CA ALA A 103 36.73 25.42 -4.71
C ALA A 103 38.05 25.67 -5.42
N GLN A 104 37.99 25.84 -6.74
CA GLN A 104 38.79 26.81 -7.47
C GLN A 104 38.09 27.11 -8.80
N ALA A 105 37.39 28.24 -8.79
CA ALA A 105 36.93 28.96 -9.96
C ALA A 105 37.97 30.06 -10.30
N GLY A 106 37.99 30.49 -11.55
CA GLY A 106 38.83 31.55 -12.11
C GLY A 106 39.91 30.97 -13.02
N ASP A 107 40.28 31.52 -14.16
CA ASP A 107 40.09 32.87 -14.70
C ASP A 107 40.63 32.87 -16.15
N GLU A 108 40.13 33.78 -16.97
CA GLU A 108 40.64 34.29 -18.25
C GLU A 108 41.76 33.59 -19.08
N ALA A 109 41.42 33.43 -20.37
CA ALA A 109 42.17 33.91 -21.54
C ALA A 109 43.44 33.20 -22.07
N SER A 110 43.49 33.24 -23.41
CA SER A 110 44.64 33.17 -24.32
C SER A 110 45.09 31.81 -24.89
N LYS A 111 44.67 31.61 -26.14
CA LYS A 111 45.52 31.63 -27.35
C LYS A 111 46.63 30.55 -27.47
N LYS A 112 46.49 29.75 -28.52
CA LYS A 112 47.48 29.30 -29.55
C LYS A 112 47.20 27.85 -29.93
N GLU A 113 46.89 27.56 -31.20
CA GLU A 113 47.85 27.05 -32.22
C GLU A 113 48.47 25.74 -31.71
N ASP A 114 48.37 24.59 -32.34
CA ASP A 114 48.34 24.28 -33.76
C ASP A 114 48.03 22.77 -33.86
N ALA A 115 47.54 22.31 -35.01
CA ALA A 115 47.55 20.89 -35.37
C ALA A 115 49.03 20.41 -35.50
N PRO A 116 49.41 19.12 -35.71
CA PRO A 116 48.71 18.19 -36.59
C PRO A 116 48.95 16.67 -36.36
N THR A 117 48.50 15.89 -37.34
CA THR A 117 49.12 14.65 -37.85
C THR A 117 49.04 13.41 -36.94
N GLY A 118 48.14 12.47 -37.25
CA GLY A 118 48.46 11.33 -38.12
C GLY A 118 48.37 10.06 -37.25
N ALA A 119 47.98 8.88 -37.69
CA ALA A 119 47.74 8.30 -38.99
C ALA A 119 46.89 7.02 -38.79
N ALA A 120 46.31 6.54 -39.90
CA ALA A 120 46.10 5.13 -40.23
C ALA A 120 45.18 4.24 -39.34
N ASN A 121 44.02 3.93 -39.93
CA ASN A 121 43.26 2.67 -39.84
C ASN A 121 44.12 1.46 -40.34
N PRO A 122 43.64 0.20 -40.51
CA PRO A 122 42.68 -0.67 -39.78
C PRO A 122 43.29 -2.08 -39.47
N ALA A 123 42.69 -2.88 -38.58
CA ALA A 123 42.70 -4.36 -38.59
C ALA A 123 41.68 -4.84 -37.53
N GLY A 124 40.66 -5.67 -37.80
CA GLY A 124 40.74 -7.06 -38.27
C GLY A 124 41.11 -7.96 -37.07
N GLY A 125 40.33 -8.96 -36.65
CA GLY A 125 39.11 -9.54 -37.17
C GLY A 125 38.55 -10.59 -36.19
N GLU A 126 37.44 -11.19 -36.64
CA GLU A 126 36.86 -12.51 -36.31
C GLU A 126 36.49 -12.83 -34.84
#